data_AF-A0A372YPB8-F1
#
_entry.id   AF-A0A372YPB8-F1
#
_cell.length_a   1.000
_cell.length_b   1.000
_cell.length_c   1.000
_cell.angle_alpha   90.00
_cell.angle_beta   90.00
_cell.angle_gamma   90.00
#
_symmetry.space_group_name_H-M   'P 1'
#
loop_
_entity.id
_entity.type
_entity.pdbx_description
1 polymer ?
#
loop_
_entity_poly.entity_id
_entity_poly.type
_entity_poly.pdbx_seq_one_letter_code
_entity_poly.pdbx_strand_id
1 'polypeptide(L)'
;MLNDFRKNDFWVLHEENKDTYYLRINDEWVEVTKSVYSVYKNSYQKAYRDQIRETDKITHYENADDLYPYIPDKPEKNTMDKIIEKETKQLLQQIILKLPEEEQRIIIAIYFEDMTEREIAKELHMSQQKLHYRKKKILEKLKNFLSKDF
;
A
#
# COMPACT_ATOMS: atom_id res chain seq x y z
N MET A 1 -25.06 14.94 -21.30
CA MET A 1 -25.30 15.47 -19.95
C MET A 1 -24.01 15.36 -19.18
N LEU A 2 -23.39 16.49 -18.83
CA LEU A 2 -22.27 16.52 -17.92
C LEU A 2 -22.81 16.15 -16.53
N ASN A 3 -22.14 15.23 -15.84
CA ASN A 3 -22.56 14.80 -14.52
C ASN A 3 -21.89 15.73 -13.50
N ASP A 4 -22.58 16.79 -13.09
CA ASP A 4 -22.01 17.84 -12.21
C ASP A 4 -21.90 17.44 -10.73
N PHE A 5 -22.33 16.21 -10.40
CA PHE A 5 -22.21 15.67 -9.05
C PHE A 5 -20.74 15.49 -8.64
N ARG A 6 -20.46 15.85 -7.40
CA ARG A 6 -19.17 15.66 -6.72
C ARG A 6 -19.26 14.45 -5.80
N LYS A 7 -18.12 13.98 -5.30
CA LYS A 7 -18.05 12.87 -4.33
C LYS A 7 -19.00 13.05 -3.14
N ASN A 8 -19.16 14.29 -2.67
CA ASN A 8 -19.94 14.62 -1.48
C ASN A 8 -21.45 14.73 -1.73
N ASP A 9 -21.90 14.56 -2.98
CA ASP A 9 -23.32 14.66 -3.34
C ASP A 9 -24.06 13.31 -3.25
N PHE A 10 -23.38 12.28 -2.75
CA PHE A 10 -23.92 10.92 -2.60
C PHE A 10 -23.89 10.51 -1.13
N TRP A 11 -25.06 10.24 -0.55
CA TRP A 11 -25.15 9.76 0.83
C TRP A 11 -26.03 8.51 0.93
N VAL A 12 -25.64 7.60 1.82
CA VAL A 12 -26.39 6.38 2.13
C VAL A 12 -26.55 6.33 3.64
N LEU A 13 -27.79 6.23 4.08
CA LEU A 13 -28.13 6.01 5.46
C LEU A 13 -28.41 4.51 5.65
N HIS A 14 -27.66 3.89 6.54
CA HIS A 14 -27.83 2.48 6.90
C HIS A 14 -28.62 2.40 8.21
N GLU A 15 -29.86 1.93 8.13
CA GLU A 15 -30.68 1.60 9.30
C GLU A 15 -30.76 0.08 9.47
N GLU A 16 -31.04 -0.41 10.68
CA GLU A 16 -30.95 -1.83 11.05
C GLU A 16 -31.72 -2.79 10.13
N ASN A 17 -32.70 -2.31 9.34
CA ASN A 17 -33.50 -3.10 8.40
C ASN A 17 -33.59 -2.53 6.97
N LYS A 18 -32.94 -1.40 6.64
CA LYS A 18 -33.06 -0.78 5.31
C LYS A 18 -31.93 0.22 5.01
N ASP A 19 -31.53 0.25 3.74
CA ASP A 19 -30.70 1.34 3.20
C ASP A 19 -31.57 2.40 2.53
N THR A 20 -31.36 3.66 2.91
CA THR A 20 -31.98 4.82 2.25
C THR A 20 -30.90 5.61 1.52
N TYR A 21 -31.18 6.00 0.27
CA TYR A 21 -30.20 6.59 -0.64
C TYR A 21 -30.56 8.04 -0.89
N TYR A 22 -29.57 8.93 -0.82
CA TYR A 22 -29.77 10.36 -1.01
C TYR A 22 -28.81 10.91 -2.08
N LEU A 23 -29.33 11.85 -2.87
CA LEU A 23 -28.54 12.67 -3.80
C LEU A 23 -28.69 14.13 -3.42
N ARG A 24 -27.62 14.91 -3.57
CA ARG A 24 -27.65 16.36 -3.37
C ARG A 24 -27.93 17.06 -4.69
N ILE A 25 -29.10 17.70 -4.82
CA ILE A 25 -29.54 18.42 -6.02
C ILE A 25 -29.87 19.86 -5.61
N ASN A 26 -29.27 20.86 -6.26
CA ASN A 26 -29.44 22.28 -5.90
C ASN A 26 -29.21 22.56 -4.40
N ASP A 27 -28.14 21.97 -3.86
CA ASP A 27 -27.77 22.03 -2.44
C ASP A 27 -28.69 21.30 -1.44
N GLU A 28 -29.81 20.70 -1.89
CA GLU A 28 -30.76 19.97 -1.05
C GLU A 28 -30.60 18.45 -1.16
N TRP A 29 -30.84 17.73 -0.06
CA TRP A 29 -30.84 16.26 -0.03
C TRP A 29 -32.18 15.70 -0.46
N VAL A 30 -32.19 14.97 -1.57
CA VAL A 30 -33.37 14.30 -2.10
C VAL A 30 -33.22 12.80 -1.89
N GLU A 31 -34.19 12.18 -1.21
CA GLU A 31 -34.29 10.72 -1.12
C GLU A 31 -34.59 10.14 -2.49
N VAL A 32 -33.82 9.13 -2.90
CA VAL A 32 -33.95 8.47 -4.18
C VAL A 32 -33.96 6.96 -4.01
N THR A 33 -34.46 6.27 -5.04
CA THR A 33 -34.38 4.82 -5.10
C THR A 33 -32.95 4.36 -5.38
N LYS A 34 -32.62 3.13 -4.96
CA LYS A 34 -31.31 2.51 -5.21
C LYS A 34 -30.91 2.50 -6.68
N SER A 35 -31.87 2.28 -7.59
CA SER A 35 -31.61 2.26 -9.04
C SER A 35 -31.16 3.62 -9.54
N VAL A 36 -31.85 4.69 -9.15
CA VAL A 36 -31.50 6.08 -9.48
C VAL A 36 -30.13 6.44 -8.91
N TYR A 37 -29.91 6.18 -7.62
CA TYR A 37 -28.62 6.40 -6.97
C TYR A 37 -27.46 5.69 -7.69
N SER A 38 -27.66 4.42 -8.06
CA SER A 38 -26.63 3.61 -8.73
C SER A 38 -26.28 4.15 -10.11
N VAL A 39 -27.27 4.59 -10.90
CA VAL A 39 -27.04 5.19 -12.23
C VAL A 39 -26.17 6.45 -12.11
N TYR A 40 -26.53 7.36 -11.22
CA TYR A 40 -25.79 8.62 -11.04
C TYR A 40 -24.38 8.41 -10.45
N LYS A 41 -24.23 7.49 -9.50
CA LYS A 41 -22.94 7.14 -8.91
C LYS A 41 -22.00 6.50 -9.93
N ASN A 42 -22.51 5.60 -10.77
CA ASN A 42 -21.73 4.97 -11.84
C ASN A 42 -21.29 5.98 -12.90
N SER A 43 -22.16 6.92 -13.26
CA SER A 43 -21.85 8.03 -14.16
C SER A 43 -20.73 8.91 -13.59
N TYR A 44 -20.81 9.30 -12.31
CA TYR A 44 -19.79 10.08 -11.61
C TYR A 44 -18.45 9.35 -11.58
N GLN A 45 -18.45 8.09 -11.19
CA GLN A 45 -17.23 7.28 -11.15
C GLN A 45 -16.58 7.13 -12.52
N LYS A 46 -17.38 7.06 -13.60
CA LYS A 46 -16.86 7.02 -14.97
C LYS A 46 -16.16 8.34 -15.32
N ALA A 47 -16.82 9.47 -15.11
CA ALA A 47 -16.25 10.78 -15.36
C ALA A 47 -14.95 11.02 -14.56
N TYR A 48 -14.93 10.62 -13.28
CA TYR A 48 -13.74 10.72 -12.43
C TYR A 48 -12.57 9.86 -12.95
N ARG A 49 -12.83 8.62 -13.38
CA ARG A 49 -11.80 7.76 -13.98
C ARG A 49 -11.25 8.33 -15.28
N ASP A 50 -12.12 8.93 -16.10
CA ASP A 50 -11.72 9.51 -17.37
C ASP A 50 -10.90 10.80 -17.14
N GLN A 51 -11.26 11.64 -16.17
CA GLN A 51 -10.46 12.79 -15.76
C GLN A 51 -9.07 12.40 -15.22
N ILE A 52 -8.96 11.35 -14.40
CA ILE A 52 -7.66 10.82 -13.95
C ILE A 52 -6.81 10.38 -15.14
N ARG A 53 -7.40 9.64 -16.11
CA ARG A 53 -6.68 9.19 -17.30
C ARG A 53 -6.21 10.35 -18.18
N GLU A 54 -7.01 11.41 -18.31
CA GLU A 54 -6.64 12.63 -19.03
C GLU A 54 -5.46 13.32 -18.31
N THR A 55 -5.53 13.43 -16.99
CA THR A 55 -4.49 14.07 -16.16
C THR A 55 -3.19 13.25 -16.17
N ASP A 56 -3.26 11.92 -16.07
CA ASP A 56 -2.10 11.02 -16.16
C ASP A 56 -1.45 11.08 -17.55
N LYS A 57 -2.24 11.25 -18.61
CA LYS A 57 -1.72 11.47 -19.97
C LYS A 57 -1.03 12.83 -20.07
N ILE A 58 -1.68 13.91 -19.64
CA ILE A 58 -1.13 15.28 -19.74
C ILE A 58 0.15 15.43 -18.90
N THR A 59 0.18 14.85 -17.69
CA THR A 59 1.39 14.83 -16.84
C THR A 59 2.55 14.05 -17.46
N HIS A 60 2.29 13.00 -18.24
CA HIS A 60 3.33 12.28 -18.99
C HIS A 60 3.91 13.10 -20.17
N TYR A 61 3.10 13.93 -20.84
CA TYR A 61 3.56 14.66 -22.03
C TYR A 61 4.18 16.03 -21.71
N GLU A 62 3.79 16.71 -20.63
CA GLU A 62 4.22 18.10 -20.39
C GLU A 62 5.49 18.26 -19.56
N ASN A 63 5.96 17.24 -18.83
CA ASN A 63 7.05 17.42 -17.85
C ASN A 63 8.12 16.32 -17.84
N ALA A 64 8.05 15.31 -18.71
CA ALA A 64 9.03 14.22 -18.69
C ALA A 64 10.28 14.55 -19.53
N ASP A 65 10.12 14.99 -20.77
CA ASP A 65 11.24 15.12 -21.72
C ASP A 65 12.14 16.35 -21.44
N ASP A 66 11.57 17.49 -21.03
CA ASP A 66 12.34 18.72 -20.79
C ASP A 66 13.12 18.73 -19.46
N LEU A 67 12.69 17.91 -18.48
CA LEU A 67 13.31 17.78 -17.16
C LEU A 67 14.26 16.57 -17.07
N TYR A 68 14.16 15.60 -17.99
CA TYR A 68 14.98 14.40 -18.02
C TYR A 68 16.50 14.66 -17.92
N PRO A 69 17.08 15.69 -18.58
CA PRO A 69 18.51 15.97 -18.48
C PRO A 69 18.97 16.50 -17.11
N TYR A 70 18.04 16.96 -16.27
CA TYR A 70 18.32 17.60 -14.97
C TYR A 70 17.94 16.74 -13.77
N ILE A 71 17.29 15.59 -13.99
CA ILE A 71 17.03 14.61 -12.95
C ILE A 71 18.30 13.74 -12.83
N PRO A 72 19.06 13.82 -11.73
CA PRO A 72 20.17 12.91 -11.53
C PRO A 72 19.64 11.47 -11.52
N ASP A 73 20.29 10.56 -12.27
CA ASP A 73 19.93 9.13 -12.39
C ASP A 73 19.65 8.45 -11.04
N LYS A 74 20.22 9.00 -9.96
CA LYS A 74 19.84 8.75 -8.58
C LYS A 74 19.75 10.09 -7.86
N PRO A 75 18.64 10.43 -7.19
CA PRO A 75 18.66 11.55 -6.26
C PRO A 75 19.77 11.29 -5.24
N GLU A 76 20.75 12.19 -5.14
CA GLU A 76 21.76 12.08 -4.10
C GLU A 76 21.05 12.11 -2.75
N LYS A 77 21.04 10.95 -2.07
CA LYS A 77 20.53 10.86 -0.70
C LYS A 77 21.26 11.92 0.13
N ASN A 78 20.50 12.77 0.80
CA ASN A 78 21.09 13.82 1.62
C ASN A 78 21.90 13.16 2.77
N THR A 79 22.78 13.92 3.41
CA THR A 79 23.65 13.39 4.48
C THR A 79 22.84 12.78 5.64
N MET A 80 21.66 13.34 5.95
CA MET A 80 20.77 12.83 7.01
C MET A 80 20.19 11.46 6.65
N ASP A 81 19.75 11.26 5.41
CA ASP A 81 19.21 9.99 4.92
C ASP A 81 20.27 8.89 5.00
N LYS A 82 21.53 9.21 4.67
CA LYS A 82 22.66 8.28 4.80
C LYS A 82 22.93 7.89 6.26
N ILE A 83 22.79 8.83 7.19
CA ILE A 83 22.94 8.56 8.63
C ILE A 83 21.80 7.67 9.12
N ILE A 84 20.55 8.00 8.80
CA ILE A 84 19.37 7.21 9.15
C ILE A 84 19.48 5.80 8.59
N GLU A 85 19.93 5.64 7.34
CA GLU A 85 20.15 4.31 6.74
C GLU A 85 21.22 3.50 7.46
N LYS A 86 22.28 4.15 7.94
CA LYS A 86 23.34 3.48 8.70
C LYS A 86 22.81 3.03 10.06
N GLU A 87 22.12 3.91 10.78
CA GLU A 87 21.55 3.61 12.10
C GLU A 87 20.49 2.52 12.02
N THR A 88 19.58 2.61 11.04
CA THR A 88 18.55 1.59 10.82
C THR A 88 19.14 0.22 10.48
N LYS A 89 20.20 0.16 9.66
CA LYS A 89 20.93 -1.09 9.39
C LYS A 89 21.58 -1.68 10.64
N GLN A 90 22.23 -0.85 11.46
CA GLN A 90 22.86 -1.29 12.70
C GLN A 90 21.83 -1.85 13.68
N LEU A 91 20.71 -1.14 13.85
CA LEU A 91 19.60 -1.60 14.69
C LEU A 91 19.04 -2.94 14.19
N LEU A 92 18.77 -3.05 12.89
CA LEU A 92 18.27 -4.28 12.28
C LEU A 92 19.23 -5.45 12.53
N GLN A 93 20.54 -5.22 12.36
CA GLN A 93 21.55 -6.24 12.62
C GLN A 93 21.54 -6.69 14.10
N GLN A 94 21.48 -5.76 15.05
CA GLN A 94 21.42 -6.08 16.47
C GLN A 94 20.16 -6.90 16.82
N ILE A 95 19.02 -6.55 16.24
CA ILE A 95 17.76 -7.24 16.51
C ILE A 95 17.75 -8.65 15.89
N ILE A 96 18.28 -8.81 14.67
CA ILE A 96 18.43 -10.14 14.06
C ILE A 96 19.33 -11.01 14.93
N LEU A 97 20.43 -10.47 15.46
CA LEU A 97 21.33 -11.22 16.35
C LEU A 97 20.67 -11.69 17.67
N LYS A 98 19.56 -11.08 18.10
CA LYS A 98 18.77 -11.54 19.25
C LYS A 98 17.95 -12.80 18.95
N LEU A 99 17.74 -13.15 17.67
CA LEU A 99 17.03 -14.38 17.29
C LEU A 99 17.91 -15.62 17.52
N PRO A 100 17.33 -16.81 17.72
CA PRO A 100 18.06 -18.07 17.62
C PRO A 100 18.72 -18.24 16.25
N GLU A 101 19.87 -18.89 16.19
CA GLU A 101 20.67 -19.07 14.97
C GLU A 101 19.88 -19.67 13.79
N GLU A 102 18.99 -20.63 14.08
CA GLU A 102 18.11 -21.24 13.07
C GLU A 102 17.10 -20.23 12.48
N GLU A 103 16.59 -19.32 13.31
CA GLU A 103 15.66 -18.26 12.87
C GLU A 103 16.38 -17.15 12.11
N GLN A 104 17.63 -16.84 12.52
CA GLN A 104 18.49 -15.92 11.77
C GLN A 104 18.74 -16.43 10.36
N ARG A 105 19.11 -17.71 10.21
CA ARG A 105 19.33 -18.34 8.89
C ARG A 105 18.13 -18.17 7.96
N ILE A 106 16.91 -18.40 8.46
CA ILE A 106 15.68 -18.25 7.66
C ILE A 106 15.51 -16.80 7.18
N ILE A 107 15.78 -15.80 8.03
CA ILE A 107 15.64 -14.39 7.64
C ILE A 107 16.74 -13.96 6.65
N ILE A 108 17.97 -14.40 6.88
CA ILE A 108 19.12 -14.12 6.00
C ILE A 108 18.84 -14.69 4.60
N ALA A 109 18.49 -15.97 4.52
CA ALA A 109 18.20 -16.64 3.26
C ALA A 109 17.10 -15.94 2.44
N ILE A 110 16.01 -15.51 3.10
CA ILE A 110 14.86 -14.89 2.41
C ILE A 110 15.15 -13.47 1.94
N TYR A 111 15.81 -12.64 2.77
CA TYR A 111 15.88 -11.19 2.55
C TYR A 111 17.25 -10.69 2.07
N PHE A 112 18.30 -11.50 2.19
CA PHE A 112 19.67 -11.12 1.81
C PHE A 112 20.26 -12.04 0.73
N GLU A 113 19.78 -13.26 0.60
CA GLU A 113 20.26 -14.25 -0.37
C GLU A 113 19.22 -14.57 -1.47
N ASP A 114 18.06 -13.89 -1.46
CA ASP A 114 16.95 -14.04 -2.41
C ASP A 114 16.45 -15.49 -2.58
N MET A 115 16.63 -16.34 -1.56
CA MET A 115 16.15 -17.72 -1.59
C MET A 115 14.64 -17.79 -1.42
N THR A 116 14.00 -18.67 -2.19
CA THR A 116 12.57 -18.92 -2.05
C THR A 116 12.26 -19.76 -0.81
N GLU A 117 11.07 -19.58 -0.24
CA GLU A 117 10.59 -20.43 0.87
C GLU A 117 10.62 -21.92 0.50
N ARG A 118 10.46 -22.27 -0.78
CA ARG A 118 10.50 -23.66 -1.23
C ARG A 118 11.92 -24.23 -1.19
N GLU A 119 12.93 -23.47 -1.54
CA GLU A 119 14.34 -23.89 -1.50
C GLU A 119 14.79 -24.10 -0.06
N ILE A 120 14.53 -23.12 0.80
CA ILE A 120 14.86 -23.18 2.23
C ILE A 120 14.13 -24.34 2.91
N ALA A 121 12.85 -24.57 2.58
CA ALA A 121 12.09 -25.68 3.15
C ALA A 121 12.68 -27.05 2.77
N LYS A 122 13.19 -27.20 1.53
CA LYS A 122 13.88 -28.42 1.11
C LYS A 122 15.19 -28.63 1.87
N GLU A 123 15.98 -27.58 2.02
CA GLU A 123 17.25 -27.61 2.76
C GLU A 123 17.04 -27.98 4.23
N LEU A 124 16.00 -27.42 4.85
CA LEU A 124 15.64 -27.70 6.25
C LEU A 124 14.73 -28.94 6.42
N HIS A 125 14.56 -29.75 5.37
CA HIS A 125 13.74 -30.96 5.36
C HIS A 125 12.33 -30.77 5.96
N MET A 126 11.66 -29.67 5.62
CA MET A 126 10.32 -29.34 6.09
C MET A 126 9.37 -28.97 4.95
N SER A 127 8.07 -28.90 5.24
CA SER A 127 7.10 -28.40 4.27
C SER A 127 7.22 -26.88 4.12
N GLN A 128 6.95 -26.37 2.92
CA GLN A 128 6.89 -24.92 2.67
C GLN A 128 5.91 -24.22 3.63
N GLN A 129 4.77 -24.84 3.91
CA GLN A 129 3.77 -24.32 4.85
C GLN A 129 4.33 -24.15 6.27
N LYS A 130 5.12 -25.13 6.74
CA LYS A 130 5.77 -25.07 8.05
C LYS A 130 6.81 -23.95 8.07
N LEU A 131 7.60 -23.79 7.00
CA LEU A 131 8.55 -22.69 6.88
C LEU A 131 7.82 -21.33 6.88
N HIS A 132 6.74 -21.20 6.12
CA HIS A 132 5.92 -19.99 6.06
C HIS A 132 5.40 -19.58 7.44
N TYR A 133 4.88 -20.54 8.21
CA TYR A 133 4.45 -20.31 9.58
C TYR A 133 5.61 -19.85 10.47
N ARG A 134 6.78 -20.50 10.37
CA ARG A 134 7.98 -20.10 11.12
C ARG A 134 8.42 -18.68 10.75
N LYS A 135 8.49 -18.34 9.47
CA LYS A 135 8.80 -16.99 8.98
C LYS A 135 7.88 -15.96 9.62
N LYS A 136 6.56 -16.21 9.62
CA LYS A 136 5.58 -15.33 10.26
C LYS A 136 5.87 -15.14 11.76
N LYS A 137 6.18 -16.22 12.49
CA LYS A 137 6.55 -16.13 13.91
C LYS A 137 7.84 -15.37 14.15
N ILE A 138 8.84 -15.51 13.27
CA ILE A 138 10.09 -14.76 13.38
C ILE A 138 9.83 -13.27 13.17
N LEU A 139 9.03 -12.88 12.16
CA LEU A 139 8.64 -11.49 11.94
C LEU A 139 7.84 -10.89 13.10
N GLU A 140 6.94 -11.68 13.72
CA GLU A 140 6.24 -11.27 14.95
C GLU A 140 7.23 -11.00 16.10
N LYS A 141 8.26 -11.85 16.28
CA LYS A 141 9.31 -11.64 17.29
C LYS A 141 10.13 -10.38 17.01
N LEU A 142 10.57 -10.19 15.76
CA LEU A 142 11.32 -9.01 15.34
C LEU A 142 10.52 -7.73 15.59
N LYS A 143 9.22 -7.74 15.27
CA LYS A 143 8.31 -6.61 15.59
C LYS A 143 8.25 -6.34 17.09
N ASN A 144 8.15 -7.38 17.91
CA ASN A 144 8.09 -7.23 19.38
C ASN A 144 9.41 -6.70 19.97
N PHE A 145 10.56 -7.01 19.37
CA PHE A 145 11.84 -6.44 19.77
C PHE A 145 11.90 -4.94 19.44
N LEU A 146 11.46 -4.56 18.24
CA LEU A 146 11.37 -3.16 17.83
C LEU A 146 10.42 -2.35 18.73
N SER A 147 9.29 -2.91 19.16
CA SER A 147 8.33 -2.22 20.03
C SER A 147 8.68 -2.23 21.52
N LYS A 148 9.79 -2.89 21.91
CA LYS A 148 10.28 -2.90 23.30
C LYS A 148 11.51 -2.01 23.48
N ASP A 149 12.29 -1.85 22.42
CA ASP A 149 13.48 -0.99 22.38
C ASP A 149 13.13 0.47 22.02
N PHE A 150 11.85 0.77 21.70
CA PHE A 150 11.25 2.09 21.46
C PHE A 150 9.90 2.19 22.17
#